data_AF-A0A436CQE3-F1
#
_entry.id   AF-A0A436CQE3-F1
#
_cell.length_a   1.000
_cell.length_b   1.000
_cell.length_c   1.000
_cell.angle_alpha   90.00
_cell.angle_beta   90.00
_cell.angle_gamma   90.00
#
_symmetry.space_group_name_H-M   'P 1'
#
loop_
_entity.id
_entity.type
_entity.pdbx_description
1 polymer ?
#
loop_
_entity_poly.entity_id
_entity_poly.type
_entity_poly.pdbx_seq_one_letter_code
_entity_poly.pdbx_strand_id
1 'polypeptide(L)' 'MKRFTAAILAGAAMSLTLASVAQAKDKVVGVSWSNFQEERWKTDEAAMKTAIEAAGDKYIS' A
#
# COMPACT_ATOMS: atom_id res chain seq x y z
N MET A 1 -23.03 -0.84 36.32
CA MET A 1 -21.81 -1.39 35.67
C MET A 1 -22.09 -1.97 34.28
N LYS A 2 -23.07 -2.87 34.09
CA LYS A 2 -23.39 -3.50 32.77
C LYS A 2 -23.57 -2.51 31.61
N ARG A 3 -24.25 -1.38 31.83
CA ARG A 3 -24.46 -0.33 30.81
C ARG A 3 -23.19 0.44 30.45
N PHE A 4 -22.29 0.60 31.42
CA PHE A 4 -21.00 1.27 31.23
C PHE A 4 -20.02 0.36 30.48
N THR A 5 -20.00 -0.93 30.82
CA THR A 5 -19.24 -1.96 30.08
C THR A 5 -19.75 -2.08 28.63
N ALA A 6 -21.06 -2.04 28.41
CA ALA A 6 -21.65 -2.03 27.07
C ALA A 6 -21.25 -0.78 26.26
N ALA A 7 -21.21 0.40 26.90
CA ALA A 7 -20.77 1.62 26.24
C ALA A 7 -19.29 1.58 25.84
N ILE A 8 -18.41 1.01 26.69
CA ILE A 8 -16.99 0.84 26.36
C ILE A 8 -16.79 -0.15 25.20
N LEU A 9 -17.51 -1.28 25.22
CA LEU A 9 -17.46 -2.26 24.14
C LEU A 9 -17.97 -1.69 22.80
N ALA A 10 -19.06 -0.91 22.84
CA ALA A 10 -19.58 -0.23 21.66
C ALA A 10 -18.59 0.81 21.11
N GLY A 11 -17.97 1.62 21.99
CA GLY A 11 -16.95 2.60 21.60
C GLY A 11 -15.71 1.93 20.97
N ALA A 12 -15.23 0.83 21.54
CA ALA A 12 -14.11 0.07 20.99
C ALA A 12 -14.45 -0.55 19.62
N ALA A 13 -15.63 -1.14 19.47
CA ALA A 13 -16.09 -1.70 18.19
C ALA A 13 -16.20 -0.62 17.10
N MET A 14 -16.70 0.57 17.43
CA MET A 14 -16.79 1.69 16.49
C MET A 14 -15.41 2.25 16.09
N SER A 15 -14.43 2.28 17.02
CA SER A 15 -13.08 2.73 16.68
C SER A 15 -12.37 1.81 15.68
N LEU A 16 -12.69 0.51 15.68
CA LEU A 16 -12.14 -0.45 14.72
C LEU A 16 -12.71 -0.29 13.31
N THR A 17 -13.97 0.16 13.17
CA THR A 17 -14.59 0.37 11.85
C THR A 17 -14.19 1.71 11.22
N LEU A 18 -13.83 2.70 12.03
CA LEU A 18 -13.30 4.00 11.59
C LEU A 18 -11.79 3.96 11.27
N ALA A 19 -11.09 2.92 11.70
CA ALA A 19 -9.69 2.67 11.36
C ALA A 19 -9.51 2.07 9.95
N SER A 20 -10.39 2.43 9.00
CA SER A 20 -10.15 2.14 7.59
C SER A 20 -8.91 2.91 7.15
N VAL A 21 -7.77 2.23 7.15
CA VAL A 21 -6.56 2.71 6.48
C VAL A 21 -6.99 3.01 5.06
N ALA A 22 -6.87 4.25 4.59
CA ALA A 22 -7.10 4.58 3.19
C ALA A 22 -6.09 3.78 2.36
N GLN A 23 -6.47 2.57 1.99
CA GLN A 23 -5.73 1.71 1.07
C GLN A 23 -5.90 2.38 -0.29
N ALA A 24 -4.96 3.27 -0.63
CA ALA A 24 -4.86 3.82 -1.96
C ALA A 24 -4.61 2.65 -2.91
N LYS A 25 -5.70 2.15 -3.49
CA LYS A 25 -5.69 1.16 -4.56
C LYS A 25 -5.12 1.84 -5.81
N ASP A 26 -4.43 1.08 -6.65
CA ASP A 26 -3.94 1.52 -7.95
C ASP A 26 -2.87 2.65 -7.86
N LYS A 27 -1.87 2.48 -6.98
CA LYS A 27 -0.82 3.51 -6.83
C LYS A 27 0.02 3.58 -8.10
N VAL A 28 0.45 4.79 -8.46
CA VAL A 28 1.45 4.99 -9.50
C VAL A 28 2.80 5.12 -8.83
N VAL A 29 3.69 4.15 -9.06
CA VAL A 29 5.03 4.08 -8.47
C VAL A 29 6.06 4.46 -9.53
N GLY A 30 6.75 5.58 -9.29
CA GLY A 30 7.84 6.07 -10.13
C GLY A 30 9.20 5.59 -9.64
N VAL A 31 9.97 4.93 -10.50
CA VAL A 31 11.32 4.44 -10.21
C VAL A 31 12.33 5.13 -11.11
N SER A 32 13.13 6.02 -10.55
CA SER A 32 14.19 6.72 -11.29
C SER A 32 15.50 5.93 -11.23
N TRP A 33 16.10 5.68 -12.39
CA TRP A 33 17.40 5.03 -12.52
C TRP A 33 18.50 6.08 -12.75
N SER A 34 19.71 5.85 -12.21
CA SER A 34 20.84 6.79 -12.41
C SER A 34 21.22 6.94 -13.90
N ASN A 35 21.04 5.89 -14.70
CA ASN A 35 21.27 5.90 -16.14
C ASN A 35 20.45 4.81 -16.84
N PHE A 36 19.41 5.19 -17.59
CA PHE A 36 18.48 4.25 -18.24
C PHE A 36 19.10 3.34 -19.33
N GLN A 37 20.36 3.57 -19.72
CA GLN A 37 21.01 2.78 -20.77
C GLN A 37 21.87 1.63 -20.23
N GLU A 38 22.14 1.56 -18.93
CA GLU A 38 22.96 0.46 -18.40
C GLU A 38 22.16 -0.85 -18.39
N GLU A 39 22.78 -1.93 -18.89
CA GLU A 39 22.17 -3.26 -18.97
C GLU A 39 21.75 -3.80 -17.60
N ARG A 40 22.46 -3.40 -16.54
CA ARG A 40 22.13 -3.75 -15.16
C ARG A 40 20.71 -3.30 -14.79
N TRP A 41 20.37 -2.04 -15.07
CA TRP A 41 19.07 -1.48 -14.70
C TRP A 41 17.91 -2.12 -15.46
N LYS A 42 18.12 -2.72 -16.63
CA LYS A 42 17.07 -3.49 -17.32
C LYS A 42 16.64 -4.72 -16.51
N THR A 43 17.58 -5.35 -15.81
CA THR A 43 17.29 -6.48 -14.92
C THR A 43 16.53 -6.00 -13.69
N ASP A 44 17.00 -4.91 -13.07
CA ASP A 44 16.37 -4.31 -11.90
C ASP A 44 14.97 -3.75 -12.21
N GLU A 45 14.78 -3.13 -13.38
CA GLU A 45 13.50 -2.61 -13.89
C GLU A 45 12.49 -3.73 -14.08
N ALA A 46 12.88 -4.85 -14.71
CA ALA A 46 11.99 -5.99 -14.88
C ALA A 46 11.56 -6.58 -13.52
N ALA A 47 12.48 -6.65 -12.56
CA ALA A 47 12.18 -7.11 -11.21
C ALA A 47 11.24 -6.15 -10.46
N MET A 48 11.48 -4.84 -10.54
CA MET A 48 10.63 -3.82 -9.92
C MET A 48 9.24 -3.77 -10.53
N LYS A 49 9.14 -3.78 -11.86
CA LYS A 49 7.87 -3.81 -12.56
C LYS A 49 7.05 -5.03 -12.16
N THR A 50 7.66 -6.22 -12.12
CA THR A 50 6.98 -7.46 -11.70
C THR A 50 6.46 -7.37 -10.27
N ALA A 51 7.28 -6.86 -9.33
CA ALA A 51 6.88 -6.73 -7.93
C ALA A 51 5.75 -5.69 -7.73
N ILE A 52 5.82 -4.57 -8.44
CA ILE A 52 4.83 -3.48 -8.35
C ILE A 52 3.50 -3.90 -8.98
N GLU A 53 3.53 -4.54 -10.16
CA GLU A 53 2.32 -5.06 -10.80
C GLU A 53 1.70 -6.22 -9.99
N ALA A 54 2.52 -7.07 -9.35
CA ALA A 54 2.02 -8.11 -8.45
C ALA A 54 1.35 -7.56 -7.19
N ALA A 55 1.73 -6.35 -6.76
CA ALA A 55 1.05 -5.61 -5.70
C ALA A 55 -0.25 -4.92 -6.18
N GLY A 56 -0.55 -4.96 -7.48
CA GLY A 56 -1.71 -4.28 -8.08
C GLY A 56 -1.48 -2.79 -8.32
N ASP A 57 -0.22 -2.34 -8.29
CA ASP A 57 0.18 -0.96 -8.51
C ASP A 57 0.75 -0.78 -9.94
N LYS A 58 0.83 0.47 -10.41
CA LYS A 58 1.32 0.82 -11.76
C LYS A 58 2.76 1.33 -11.70
N TYR A 59 3.64 0.69 -12.46
CA TYR A 59 5.04 1.12 -12.61
C TYR A 59 5.20 2.22 -13.68
N ILE A 60 6.02 3.23 -13.37
CA ILE A 60 6.60 4.20 -14.33
C ILE A 60 8.09 4.39 -14.00
N SER A 61 8.92 4.70 -14.99
CA SER A 61 10.35 4.98 -14.79
C SER A 61 10.88 6.05 -15.73
#